data_AF-A0A8S9TPQ1-F1
#
_entry.id   AF-A0A8S9TPQ1-F1
#
_cell.length_a   1.000
_cell.length_b   1.000
_cell.length_c   1.000
_cell.angle_alpha   90.00
_cell.angle_beta   90.00
_cell.angle_gamma   90.00
#
_symmetry.space_group_name_H-M   'P 1'
#
loop_
_entity.id
_entity.type
_entity.pdbx_description
1 polymer ?
#
loop_
_entity_poly.entity_id
_entity_poly.type
_entity_poly.pdbx_seq_one_letter_code
_entity_poly.pdbx_strand_id
1 'polypeptide(L)'
;MNGKVLNPWTSAKDRKYLWKHKEDPAILSVYSAQDMPWRLWAALVLKKPRPQHEREIAKGPPPNLVTQFRPASNSSEQHLQRVQRSVKMAKKVVQGMQTKIQHFEQTVQVLQTAIVSMNQMLENHLDVIEAMGEDVVIQPDSTEVSSVLAAIPNQEDIDHE
;
A
#
# COMPACT_ATOMS: atom_id res chain seq x y z
N MET A 1 24.89 -19.84 -3.66
CA MET A 1 25.69 -18.60 -3.82
C MET A 1 24.75 -17.51 -4.33
N ASN A 2 24.38 -16.55 -3.47
CA ASN A 2 23.33 -15.56 -3.74
C ASN A 2 23.90 -14.35 -4.52
N GLY A 3 23.69 -14.33 -5.83
CA GLY A 3 23.90 -13.15 -6.66
C GLY A 3 22.75 -12.17 -6.46
N LYS A 4 23.01 -11.00 -5.86
CA LYS A 4 22.04 -9.91 -5.77
C LYS A 4 21.79 -9.37 -7.17
N VAL A 5 20.66 -9.74 -7.76
CA VAL A 5 20.16 -9.18 -9.02
C VAL A 5 19.86 -7.70 -8.79
N LEU A 6 20.62 -6.84 -9.46
CA LEU A 6 20.46 -5.40 -9.43
C LEU A 6 19.22 -5.03 -10.25
N ASN A 7 18.29 -4.27 -9.67
CA ASN A 7 17.04 -3.88 -10.31
C ASN A 7 17.28 -3.22 -11.70
N PRO A 8 16.61 -3.69 -12.77
CA PRO A 8 16.83 -3.23 -14.14
C PRO A 8 16.35 -1.80 -14.43
N TRP A 9 15.72 -1.13 -13.46
CA TRP A 9 15.16 0.22 -13.60
C TRP A 9 16.05 1.36 -13.10
N THR A 10 17.32 1.08 -12.76
CA THR A 10 18.27 2.16 -12.45
C THR A 10 18.92 2.66 -13.73
N SER A 11 18.53 3.85 -14.17
CA SER A 11 19.05 4.51 -15.38
C SER A 11 20.58 4.61 -15.33
N ALA A 12 21.25 4.43 -16.46
CA ALA A 12 22.71 4.59 -16.56
C ALA A 12 23.20 5.97 -16.09
N LYS A 13 22.31 6.98 -16.13
CA LYS A 13 22.56 8.32 -15.56
C LYS A 13 22.66 8.27 -14.03
N ASP A 14 21.79 7.53 -13.35
CA ASP A 14 21.78 7.41 -11.87
C ASP A 14 23.04 6.71 -11.35
N ARG A 15 23.57 5.74 -12.09
CA ARG A 15 24.86 5.10 -11.74
C ARG A 15 26.02 6.07 -11.83
N LYS A 16 26.00 7.01 -12.80
CA LYS A 16 27.05 8.01 -12.97
C LYS A 16 26.98 9.10 -11.89
N TYR A 17 25.79 9.46 -11.42
CA TYR A 17 25.61 10.38 -10.28
C TYR A 17 26.12 9.78 -8.95
N LEU A 18 25.88 8.49 -8.71
CA LEU A 18 26.37 7.81 -7.49
C LEU A 18 27.89 7.70 -7.41
N TRP A 19 28.59 7.64 -8.55
CA TRP A 19 30.05 7.61 -8.59
C TRP A 19 30.69 9.01 -8.53
N LYS A 20 30.02 10.04 -9.07
CA LYS A 20 30.57 11.40 -9.14
C LYS A 20 30.45 12.20 -7.83
N HIS A 21 29.63 11.74 -6.89
CA HIS A 21 29.46 12.37 -5.57
C HIS A 21 30.00 11.50 -4.42
N LYS A 22 30.93 10.60 -4.72
CA LYS A 22 31.77 9.92 -3.72
C LYS A 22 33.02 10.76 -3.40
N GLU A 23 32.88 12.08 -3.41
CA GLU A 23 33.79 12.94 -2.70
C GLU A 23 33.23 13.02 -1.30
N ASP A 24 34.03 12.57 -0.33
CA ASP A 24 33.73 12.74 1.08
C ASP A 24 33.19 14.16 1.27
N PRO A 25 31.96 14.35 1.79
CA PRO A 25 31.73 15.60 2.46
C PRO A 25 32.73 15.54 3.61
N ALA A 26 33.88 16.16 3.43
CA ALA A 26 34.67 16.65 4.54
C ALA A 26 33.63 17.37 5.38
N ILE A 27 33.20 16.69 6.45
CA ILE A 27 32.32 17.26 7.44
C ILE A 27 33.21 18.31 8.05
N LEU A 28 33.22 19.49 7.44
CA LEU A 28 33.47 20.73 8.12
C LEU A 28 32.36 20.76 9.17
N SER A 29 32.60 20.05 10.26
CA SER A 29 31.87 20.16 11.50
C SER A 29 32.18 21.57 11.95
N VAL A 30 31.40 22.51 11.43
CA VAL A 30 31.41 23.88 11.89
C VAL A 30 30.84 23.75 13.29
N TYR A 31 31.71 23.86 14.28
CA TYR A 31 31.29 23.90 15.66
C TYR A 31 30.36 25.10 15.86
N SER A 32 29.38 24.98 16.74
CA SER A 32 28.54 26.06 17.23
C SER A 32 28.67 26.10 18.75
N ALA A 33 28.78 27.29 19.33
CA ALA A 33 28.84 27.45 20.77
C ALA A 33 28.21 28.80 21.14
N GLN A 34 27.89 28.96 22.41
CA GLN A 34 27.65 30.29 22.98
C GLN A 34 28.90 31.16 22.82
N ASP A 35 28.77 32.48 22.97
CA ASP A 35 29.88 33.43 22.78
C ASP A 35 31.09 33.12 23.66
N MET A 36 30.88 32.57 24.86
CA MET A 36 31.93 32.39 25.86
C MET A 36 32.99 31.32 25.46
N PRO A 37 32.61 30.11 25.01
CA PRO A 37 33.58 29.14 24.46
C PRO A 37 34.41 29.67 23.28
N TRP A 38 33.80 30.43 22.37
CA TRP A 38 34.52 31.07 21.25
C TRP A 38 35.54 32.10 21.75
N ARG A 39 35.16 32.93 22.72
CA ARG A 39 36.05 33.92 23.34
C ARG A 39 37.22 33.28 24.08
N LEU A 40 36.96 32.20 24.81
CA LEU A 40 38.01 31.44 25.51
C LEU A 40 39.02 30.83 24.54
N TRP A 41 38.55 30.25 23.44
CA TRP A 41 39.45 29.72 22.41
C TRP A 41 40.24 30.84 21.71
N ALA A 42 39.58 31.92 21.30
CA ALA A 42 40.24 33.06 20.68
C ALA A 42 41.32 33.66 21.60
N ALA A 43 41.07 33.74 22.91
CA ALA A 43 42.06 34.20 23.88
C ALA A 43 43.29 33.28 23.95
N LEU A 44 43.13 31.96 23.78
CA LEU A 44 44.26 31.02 23.73
C LEU A 44 45.11 31.20 22.47
N VAL A 45 44.47 31.46 21.33
CA VAL A 45 45.17 31.78 20.06
C VAL A 45 45.92 33.10 20.18
N LEU A 46 45.27 34.15 20.71
CA LEU A 46 45.83 35.49 20.83
C LEU A 46 47.00 35.58 21.83
N LYS A 47 47.12 34.63 22.77
CA LYS A 47 48.29 34.50 23.67
C LYS A 47 49.57 34.08 22.94
N LYS A 48 49.49 33.58 21.70
CA LYS A 48 50.66 33.22 20.89
C LYS A 48 51.12 34.42 20.04
N PRO A 49 52.39 34.45 19.58
CA PRO A 49 52.84 35.44 18.61
C PRO A 49 52.04 35.37 17.29
N ARG A 50 51.76 36.52 16.66
CA ARG A 50 50.95 36.60 15.42
C ARG A 50 51.32 35.60 14.32
N PRO A 51 52.61 35.33 14.03
CA PRO A 51 52.97 34.36 12.98
C PRO A 51 52.48 32.93 13.24
N GLN A 52 52.07 32.62 14.47
CA GLN A 52 51.57 31.30 14.87
C GLN A 52 50.03 31.23 14.89
N HIS A 53 49.32 32.36 14.76
CA HIS A 53 47.86 32.41 14.91
C HIS A 53 47.14 31.51 13.91
N GLU A 54 47.49 31.58 12.62
CA GLU A 54 46.88 30.74 11.58
C GLU A 54 47.05 29.24 11.86
N ARG A 55 48.23 28.85 12.36
CA ARG A 55 48.52 27.46 12.74
C ARG A 55 47.67 27.00 13.92
N GLU A 56 47.47 27.86 14.91
CA GLU A 56 46.63 27.54 16.08
C GLU A 56 45.14 27.54 15.74
N ILE A 57 44.69 28.40 14.82
CA ILE A 57 43.31 28.39 14.30
C ILE A 57 43.04 27.08 13.55
N ALA A 58 43.99 26.63 12.70
CA ALA A 58 43.85 25.39 11.94
C ALA A 58 43.79 24.13 12.81
N LYS A 59 44.39 24.15 14.01
CA LYS A 59 44.31 23.05 14.99
C LYS A 59 42.94 22.93 15.65
N GLY A 60 42.10 23.97 15.58
CA GLY A 60 40.82 24.01 16.26
C GLY A 60 40.92 24.20 17.78
N PRO A 61 39.77 24.20 18.49
CA PRO A 61 39.75 24.34 19.93
C PRO A 61 40.39 23.16 20.65
N PRO A 62 41.09 23.39 21.78
CA PRO A 62 41.70 22.32 22.55
C PRO A 62 40.64 21.37 23.14
N PRO A 63 40.97 20.08 23.39
CA PRO A 63 39.98 19.05 23.74
C PRO A 63 39.11 19.37 24.96
N ASN A 64 39.66 20.12 25.93
CA ASN A 64 38.94 20.57 27.12
C ASN A 64 37.85 21.62 26.82
N LEU A 65 37.97 22.35 25.72
CA LEU A 65 36.96 23.29 25.25
C LEU A 65 36.02 22.67 24.22
N VAL A 66 36.45 21.64 23.48
CA VAL A 66 35.60 20.93 22.47
C VAL A 66 34.28 20.46 23.07
N THR A 67 34.26 20.03 24.33
CA THR A 67 33.03 19.60 25.04
C THR A 67 31.99 20.72 25.20
N GLN A 68 32.42 21.98 25.12
CA GLN A 68 31.56 23.16 25.21
C GLN A 68 31.05 23.62 23.83
N PHE A 69 31.60 23.07 22.75
CA PHE A 69 31.12 23.28 21.39
C PHE A 69 30.12 22.18 21.03
N ARG A 70 28.96 22.59 20.53
CA ARG A 70 27.99 21.68 19.92
C ARG A 70 28.25 21.59 18.42
N PRO A 71 28.04 20.45 17.76
CA PRO A 71 27.96 20.41 16.31
C PRO A 71 26.96 21.48 15.84
N ALA A 72 27.32 22.34 14.89
CA ALA A 72 26.33 23.28 14.34
C ALA A 72 25.17 22.49 13.77
N SER A 73 23.96 23.00 13.99
CA SER A 73 22.74 22.48 13.39
C SER A 73 22.90 22.44 11.88
N ASN A 74 23.19 21.26 11.35
CA ASN A 74 23.32 21.00 9.94
C ASN A 74 21.91 20.94 9.33
N SER A 75 21.53 22.01 8.64
CA SER A 75 20.27 22.09 7.89
C SER A 75 20.05 20.86 6.98
N SER A 76 21.14 20.29 6.46
CA SER A 76 21.16 19.04 5.69
C SER A 76 20.71 17.81 6.48
N GLU A 77 21.11 17.62 7.74
CA GLU A 77 20.66 16.46 8.53
C GLU A 77 19.21 16.64 8.96
N GLN A 78 18.80 17.85 9.33
CA GLN A 78 17.39 18.13 9.61
C GLN A 78 16.52 17.89 8.37
N HIS A 79 17.00 18.25 7.18
CA HIS A 79 16.34 17.94 5.92
C HIS A 79 16.27 16.42 5.71
N LEU A 80 17.38 15.70 5.87
CA LEU A 80 17.43 14.25 5.73
C LEU A 80 16.46 13.54 6.69
N GLN A 81 16.41 13.96 7.96
CA GLN A 81 15.48 13.42 8.95
C GLN A 81 14.02 13.66 8.54
N ARG A 82 13.70 14.84 8.00
CA ARG A 82 12.36 15.13 7.47
C ARG A 82 12.02 14.22 6.30
N VAL A 83 12.93 14.06 5.34
CA VAL A 83 12.74 13.15 4.20
C VAL A 83 12.54 11.71 4.66
N GLN A 84 13.36 11.22 5.60
CA GLN A 84 13.21 9.87 6.16
C GLN A 84 11.85 9.65 6.82
N ARG A 85 11.34 10.64 7.58
CA ARG A 85 9.99 10.58 8.17
C ARG A 85 8.91 10.52 7.07
N SER A 86 9.01 11.36 6.05
CA SER A 86 8.07 11.36 4.92
C SER A 86 8.06 10.03 4.17
N VAL A 87 9.23 9.46 3.89
CA VAL A 87 9.36 8.14 3.25
C VAL A 87 8.74 7.04 4.11
N LYS A 88 8.97 7.06 5.42
CA LYS A 88 8.38 6.10 6.35
C LYS A 88 6.84 6.19 6.37
N MET A 89 6.29 7.39 6.32
CA MET A 89 4.84 7.59 6.25
C MET A 89 4.27 7.12 4.90
N ALA A 90 4.91 7.48 3.79
CA ALA A 90 4.51 7.02 2.46
C ALA A 90 4.48 5.48 2.38
N LYS A 91 5.52 4.81 2.92
CA LYS A 91 5.55 3.34 3.00
C LYS A 91 4.35 2.78 3.75
N LYS A 92 3.99 3.35 4.90
CA LYS A 92 2.82 2.90 5.68
C LYS A 92 1.51 3.06 4.91
N VAL A 93 1.35 4.17 4.18
CA VAL A 93 0.15 4.41 3.35
C VAL A 93 0.05 3.35 2.26
N VAL A 94 1.15 3.09 1.54
CA VAL A 94 1.19 2.06 0.48
C VAL A 94 0.87 0.68 1.05
N GLN A 95 1.44 0.31 2.21
CA GLN A 95 1.13 -0.96 2.87
C GLN A 95 -0.35 -1.05 3.25
N GLY A 96 -0.94 0.01 3.80
CA GLY A 96 -2.37 0.05 4.12
C GLY A 96 -3.27 -0.08 2.88
N MET A 97 -2.90 0.54 1.76
CA MET A 97 -3.61 0.38 0.49
C MET A 97 -3.49 -1.04 -0.05
N GLN A 98 -2.32 -1.66 0.05
CA GLN A 98 -2.10 -3.04 -0.38
C GLN A 98 -2.99 -4.02 0.41
N THR A 99 -3.12 -3.84 1.73
CA THR A 99 -4.05 -4.63 2.55
C THR A 99 -5.50 -4.45 2.12
N LYS A 100 -5.92 -3.22 1.78
CA LYS A 100 -7.28 -2.97 1.27
C LYS A 100 -7.53 -3.66 -0.07
N ILE A 101 -6.55 -3.63 -0.99
CA ILE A 101 -6.64 -4.32 -2.27
C ILE A 101 -6.83 -5.82 -2.05
N GLN A 102 -6.03 -6.43 -1.17
CA GLN A 102 -6.16 -7.86 -0.85
C GLN A 102 -7.56 -8.21 -0.30
N HIS A 103 -8.12 -7.36 0.56
CA HIS A 103 -9.49 -7.54 1.07
C HIS A 103 -10.53 -7.45 -0.07
N PHE A 104 -10.37 -6.51 -1.00
CA PHE A 104 -11.24 -6.43 -2.17
C PHE A 104 -11.14 -7.68 -3.05
N GLU A 105 -9.92 -8.18 -3.31
CA GLU A 105 -9.71 -9.42 -4.07
C GLU A 105 -10.44 -10.61 -3.44
N GLN A 106 -10.36 -10.76 -2.12
CA GLN A 106 -11.09 -11.80 -1.37
C GLN A 106 -12.61 -11.64 -1.50
N THR A 107 -13.12 -10.40 -1.40
CA THR A 107 -14.55 -10.12 -1.53
C THR A 107 -15.06 -10.48 -2.94
N VAL A 108 -14.28 -10.14 -3.97
CA VAL A 108 -14.60 -10.49 -5.36
C VAL A 108 -14.62 -12.01 -5.56
N GLN A 109 -13.70 -12.76 -4.95
CA GLN A 109 -13.70 -14.23 -5.04
C GLN A 109 -14.95 -14.85 -4.39
N VAL A 110 -15.40 -14.32 -3.24
CA VAL A 110 -16.64 -14.77 -2.60
C VAL A 110 -17.84 -14.50 -3.50
N LEU A 111 -17.93 -13.31 -4.08
CA LEU A 111 -19.00 -12.96 -5.03
C LEU A 111 -18.97 -13.85 -6.27
N GLN A 112 -17.79 -14.11 -6.83
CA GLN A 112 -17.63 -15.00 -7.97
C GLN A 112 -18.14 -16.42 -7.66
N THR A 113 -17.83 -16.93 -6.47
CA THR A 113 -18.30 -18.24 -6.02
C THR A 113 -19.82 -18.28 -5.89
N ALA A 114 -20.42 -17.22 -5.35
CA ALA A 114 -21.88 -17.11 -5.23
C ALA A 114 -22.58 -17.07 -6.59
N ILE A 115 -22.02 -16.33 -7.56
CA ILE A 115 -22.55 -16.25 -8.93
C ILE A 115 -22.54 -17.64 -9.59
N VAL A 116 -21.42 -18.35 -9.49
CA VAL A 116 -21.32 -19.72 -10.04
C VAL A 116 -22.37 -20.65 -9.41
N SER A 117 -22.55 -20.57 -8.09
CA SER A 117 -23.58 -21.36 -7.40
C SER A 117 -25.00 -21.02 -7.85
N MET A 118 -25.32 -19.74 -8.08
CA MET A 118 -26.64 -19.33 -8.55
C MET A 118 -26.91 -19.80 -9.98
N ASN A 119 -25.91 -19.72 -10.87
CA ASN A 119 -26.05 -20.22 -12.23
C ASN A 119 -26.34 -21.73 -12.24
N GLN A 120 -25.62 -22.52 -11.43
CA GLN A 120 -25.89 -23.95 -11.32
C GLN A 120 -27.31 -24.25 -10.83
N MET A 121 -27.80 -23.48 -9.86
CA MET A 121 -29.17 -23.64 -9.37
C MET A 121 -30.21 -23.31 -10.45
N LEU A 122 -29.97 -22.27 -11.27
CA LEU A 122 -30.85 -21.93 -12.39
C LEU A 122 -30.85 -23.01 -13.47
N GLU A 123 -29.69 -23.57 -13.81
CA GLU A 123 -29.59 -24.71 -14.73
C GLU A 123 -30.40 -25.91 -14.20
N ASN A 124 -30.21 -26.28 -12.93
CA ASN A 124 -30.97 -27.37 -12.32
C ASN A 124 -32.50 -27.10 -12.35
N HIS A 125 -32.93 -25.85 -12.15
CA HIS A 125 -34.35 -25.50 -12.25
C HIS A 125 -34.87 -25.60 -13.69
N LEU A 126 -34.07 -25.25 -14.70
CA LEU A 126 -34.43 -25.43 -16.11
C LEU A 126 -34.61 -26.91 -16.43
N ASP A 127 -33.68 -27.77 -16.01
CA ASP A 127 -33.76 -29.22 -16.21
C ASP A 127 -35.06 -29.82 -15.62
N VAL A 128 -35.43 -29.38 -14.41
CA VAL A 128 -36.69 -29.80 -13.76
C VAL A 128 -37.90 -29.35 -14.56
N ILE A 129 -37.91 -28.10 -15.05
CA ILE A 129 -39.02 -27.58 -15.87
C ILE A 129 -39.14 -28.34 -17.19
N GLU A 130 -38.02 -28.63 -17.86
CA GLU A 130 -38.01 -29.42 -19.09
C GLU A 130 -38.57 -30.82 -18.86
N ALA A 131 -38.13 -31.51 -17.81
CA ALA A 131 -38.66 -32.83 -17.43
C ALA A 131 -40.17 -32.79 -17.14
N MET A 132 -40.65 -31.76 -16.43
CA MET A 132 -42.09 -31.56 -16.21
C MET A 132 -42.85 -31.30 -17.51
N GLY A 133 -42.26 -30.60 -18.47
CA GLY A 133 -42.85 -30.36 -19.79
C GLY A 133 -43.03 -31.64 -20.60
N GLU A 134 -42.08 -32.57 -20.50
CA GLU A 134 -42.18 -33.90 -21.12
C GLU A 134 -43.31 -34.74 -20.51
N ASP A 135 -43.52 -34.65 -19.20
CA ASP A 135 -44.62 -35.34 -18.51
C ASP A 135 -46.01 -34.74 -18.83
N VAL A 136 -46.07 -33.46 -19.23
CA VAL A 136 -47.30 -32.71 -19.52
C VAL A 136 -47.71 -32.80 -21.00
N VAL A 137 -47.22 -33.79 -21.76
CA VAL A 137 -47.73 -34.07 -23.11
C VAL A 137 -49.21 -34.46 -23.04
N ILE A 138 -50.08 -33.47 -23.25
CA ILE A 138 -51.52 -33.65 -23.40
C ILE A 138 -51.73 -34.43 -24.70
N GLN A 139 -52.18 -35.68 -24.58
CA GLN A 139 -52.62 -36.45 -25.75
C GLN A 139 -53.77 -35.70 -26.43
N PRO A 140 -53.73 -35.45 -27.75
CA PRO A 140 -54.75 -34.64 -28.44
C PRO A 140 -56.13 -35.31 -28.56
N ASP A 141 -56.34 -36.54 -28.05
CA ASP A 141 -57.58 -37.29 -28.26
C ASP A 141 -58.19 -37.87 -26.97
N SER A 142 -58.33 -37.07 -25.92
CA SER A 142 -59.24 -37.42 -24.82
C SER A 142 -60.72 -37.15 -25.20
N THR A 143 -61.19 -37.77 -26.28
CA THR A 143 -62.61 -37.76 -26.69
C THR A 143 -63.52 -38.47 -25.67
N GLU A 144 -62.96 -39.34 -24.82
CA GLU A 144 -63.72 -40.03 -23.76
C GLU A 144 -64.23 -39.09 -22.67
N VAL A 145 -63.45 -38.09 -22.24
CA VAL A 145 -63.83 -37.21 -21.12
C VAL A 145 -64.99 -36.29 -21.48
N SER A 146 -65.06 -35.83 -22.74
CA SER A 146 -66.20 -35.04 -23.21
C SER A 146 -67.48 -35.87 -23.31
N SER A 147 -67.37 -37.16 -23.63
CA SER A 147 -68.52 -38.07 -23.72
C SER A 147 -69.07 -38.47 -22.35
N VAL A 148 -68.22 -38.55 -21.32
CA VAL A 148 -68.64 -38.82 -19.93
C VAL A 148 -69.34 -37.62 -19.31
N LEU A 149 -68.85 -36.39 -19.56
CA LEU A 149 -69.50 -35.15 -19.08
C LEU A 149 -70.87 -34.92 -19.72
N ALA A 150 -71.03 -35.27 -21.00
CA ALA A 150 -72.32 -35.18 -21.70
C ALA A 150 -73.35 -36.23 -21.26
N ALA A 151 -72.93 -37.29 -20.57
CA ALA A 151 -73.80 -38.35 -20.06
C ALA A 151 -74.32 -38.10 -18.63
N ILE A 152 -73.91 -37.00 -17.99
CA ILE A 152 -74.40 -36.60 -16.66
C ILE A 152 -75.80 -35.99 -16.83
N PRO A 153 -76.87 -36.63 -16.31
CA PRO A 153 -78.21 -36.06 -16.40
C PRO A 153 -78.30 -34.80 -15.53
N ASN A 154 -78.82 -33.70 -16.06
CA ASN A 154 -79.20 -32.56 -15.24
C ASN A 154 -80.34 -32.97 -14.31
N GLN A 155 -80.06 -33.09 -13.01
CA GLN A 155 -81.11 -33.21 -12.00
C GLN A 155 -81.68 -31.82 -11.72
N GLU A 156 -83.01 -31.73 -11.68
CA GLU A 156 -83.68 -30.54 -11.14
C GLU A 156 -83.33 -30.39 -9.67
N ASP A 157 -83.08 -29.14 -9.26
CA ASP A 157 -82.75 -28.76 -7.90
C ASP A 157 -84.01 -28.83 -7.02
N ILE A 158 -84.14 -29.90 -6.24
CA ILE A 158 -85.31 -30.18 -5.40
C ILE A 158 -85.21 -29.46 -4.04
N ASP A 159 -84.04 -28.94 -3.69
CA ASP A 159 -83.77 -28.42 -2.34
C ASP A 159 -83.99 -26.90 -2.24
N HIS A 160 -84.35 -26.24 -3.33
CA HIS A 160 -84.54 -24.78 -3.42
C HIS A 160 -85.91 -24.39 -4.03
N GLU A 161 -87.01 -24.75 -3.37
CA GLU A 161 -88.35 -24.13 -3.57
C GLU A 161 -88.68 -23.09 -2.48
#